data_AF-A0AA45L550-F1
#
_entry.id   AF-A0AA45L550-F1
#
_cell.length_a   1.000
_cell.length_b   1.000
_cell.length_c   1.000
_cell.angle_alpha   90.00
_cell.angle_beta   90.00
_cell.angle_gamma   90.00
#
_symmetry.space_group_name_H-M   'P 1'
#
loop_
_entity.id
_entity.type
_entity.pdbx_description
1 polymer ?
#
loop_
_entity_poly.entity_id
_entity_poly.type
_entity_poly.pdbx_seq_one_letter_code
_entity_poly.pdbx_strand_id
1 'polypeptide(L)'
;MDALLLVVYYLLFSFWLLLIARMVVEGVRSFARDWRPAGGTAVALETVYTVTDPPIRLLRRVIPTVRIGNISLDLSIIVLLLVVIILMRVADPR
;
A
#
# COMPACT_ATOMS: atom_id res chain seq x y z
N MET A 1 -28.81 -3.92 1.66
CA MET A 1 -27.73 -3.12 1.02
C MET A 1 -26.51 -3.03 1.93
N ASP A 2 -26.69 -3.28 3.22
CA ASP A 2 -25.67 -3.13 4.27
C ASP A 2 -24.58 -4.20 4.21
N ALA A 3 -24.92 -5.45 3.89
CA ALA A 3 -23.95 -6.54 3.78
C ALA A 3 -22.93 -6.30 2.66
N LEU A 4 -23.34 -5.70 1.53
CA LEU A 4 -22.44 -5.43 0.41
C LEU A 4 -21.45 -4.32 0.76
N LEU A 5 -21.92 -3.23 1.38
CA LEU A 5 -21.06 -2.13 1.85
C LEU A 5 -20.06 -2.61 2.90
N LEU A 6 -20.50 -3.50 3.80
CA LEU A 6 -19.65 -4.08 4.84
C LEU A 6 -18.54 -4.97 4.26
N VAL A 7 -18.85 -5.79 3.24
CA VAL A 7 -17.82 -6.57 2.52
C VAL A 7 -16.82 -5.65 1.81
N VAL A 8 -17.30 -4.60 1.13
CA VAL A 8 -16.43 -3.62 0.46
C VAL A 8 -15.53 -2.91 1.47
N TYR A 9 -16.06 -2.50 2.62
CA TYR A 9 -15.30 -1.88 3.68
C TYR A 9 -14.18 -2.79 4.19
N TYR A 10 -14.47 -4.07 4.48
CA TYR A 10 -13.43 -5.00 4.93
C TYR A 10 -12.37 -5.29 3.87
N LEU A 11 -12.75 -5.35 2.59
CA LEU A 11 -11.78 -5.49 1.49
C LEU A 11 -10.86 -4.27 1.41
N LEU A 12 -11.42 -3.06 1.49
CA LEU A 12 -10.64 -1.83 1.51
C LEU A 12 -9.75 -1.73 2.75
N PHE A 13 -10.23 -2.19 3.91
CA PHE A 13 -9.46 -2.26 5.14
C PHE A 13 -8.29 -3.25 5.04
N SER A 14 -8.52 -4.46 4.52
CA SER A 14 -7.45 -5.42 4.25
C SER A 14 -6.43 -4.85 3.27
N PHE A 15 -6.88 -4.17 2.22
CA PHE A 15 -5.99 -3.50 1.28
C PHE A 15 -5.19 -2.36 1.93
N TRP A 16 -5.81 -1.58 2.82
CA TRP A 16 -5.15 -0.55 3.61
C TRP A 16 -4.03 -1.14 4.49
N LEU A 17 -4.28 -2.28 5.15
CA LEU A 17 -3.24 -3.00 5.91
C LEU A 17 -2.07 -3.44 5.04
N LEU A 18 -2.32 -3.89 3.80
CA LEU A 18 -1.25 -4.26 2.86
C LEU A 18 -0.40 -3.04 2.45
N LEU A 19 -1.02 -1.86 2.27
CA LEU A 19 -0.28 -0.62 2.01
C LEU A 19 0.62 -0.22 3.18
N ILE A 20 0.11 -0.35 4.42
CA ILE A 20 0.91 -0.14 5.63
C ILE A 20 2.08 -1.14 5.67
N ALA A 21 1.80 -2.42 5.43
CA ALA A 21 2.84 -3.46 5.40
C ALA A 21 3.92 -3.12 4.37
N ARG A 22 3.55 -2.68 3.16
CA ARG A 22 4.50 -2.22 2.15
C ARG A 22 5.37 -1.06 2.64
N MET A 23 4.77 -0.06 3.28
CA MET A 23 5.49 1.10 3.84
C MET A 23 6.51 0.65 4.90
N VAL A 24 6.12 -0.28 5.78
CA VAL A 24 7.04 -0.87 6.78
C VAL A 24 8.19 -1.59 6.09
N VAL A 25 7.91 -2.41 5.09
CA VAL A 25 8.94 -3.18 4.37
C VAL A 25 9.93 -2.26 3.66
N GLU A 26 9.44 -1.19 3.04
CA GLU A 26 10.27 -0.18 2.39
C GLU A 26 11.17 0.54 3.40
N GLY A 27 10.63 0.86 4.59
CA GLY A 27 11.39 1.34 5.73
C GLY A 27 12.47 0.34 6.18
N VAL A 28 12.09 -0.92 6.44
CA VAL A 28 13.01 -1.99 6.83
C VAL A 28 14.15 -2.14 5.82
N ARG A 29 13.85 -2.13 4.52
CA ARG A 29 14.85 -2.27 3.44
C ARG A 29 15.77 -1.05 3.36
N SER A 30 15.27 0.14 3.67
CA SER A 30 16.07 1.36 3.78
C SER A 30 17.07 1.30 4.94
N PHE A 31 16.65 0.77 6.09
CA PHE A 31 17.51 0.64 7.28
C PHE A 31 18.45 -0.57 7.21
N ALA A 32 17.98 -1.70 6.71
CA ALA A 32 18.73 -2.95 6.58
C ALA A 32 19.00 -3.25 5.09
N ARG A 33 19.95 -2.54 4.49
CA ARG A 33 20.27 -2.65 3.05
C ARG A 33 20.71 -4.04 2.60
N ASP A 34 21.31 -4.82 3.51
CA ASP A 34 21.76 -6.19 3.25
C ASP A 34 20.67 -7.25 3.50
N TRP A 35 19.47 -6.83 3.93
CA TRP A 35 18.38 -7.77 4.19
C TRP A 35 17.88 -8.42 2.90
N ARG A 36 18.07 -9.73 2.81
CA ARG A 36 17.53 -10.57 1.74
C ARG A 36 16.38 -11.40 2.31
N PRO A 37 15.12 -11.15 1.91
CA PRO A 37 14.01 -11.95 2.38
C PRO A 37 14.15 -13.39 1.87
N ALA A 38 13.92 -14.36 2.75
CA ALA A 38 14.03 -15.78 2.45
C ALA A 38 12.91 -16.57 3.14
N GLY A 39 12.56 -17.72 2.55
CA GLY A 39 11.50 -18.60 3.06
C GLY A 39 10.15 -17.90 3.15
N GLY A 40 9.44 -18.07 4.27
CA GLY A 40 8.09 -17.52 4.47
C GLY A 40 8.00 -15.99 4.36
N THR A 41 9.07 -15.26 4.71
CA THR A 41 9.09 -13.79 4.57
C THR A 41 9.07 -13.36 3.10
N ALA A 42 9.75 -14.10 2.21
CA ALA A 42 9.76 -13.81 0.78
C ALA A 42 8.36 -13.98 0.17
N VAL A 43 7.65 -15.05 0.52
CA VAL A 43 6.28 -15.31 0.06
C VAL A 43 5.31 -14.23 0.54
N ALA A 44 5.41 -13.82 1.81
CA ALA A 44 4.57 -12.76 2.36
C ALA A 44 4.81 -11.42 1.64
N LEU A 45 6.09 -11.07 1.41
CA LEU A 45 6.46 -9.87 0.66
C LEU A 45 5.95 -9.89 -0.77
N GLU A 46 6.15 -10.99 -1.48
CA GLU A 46 5.67 -11.16 -2.84
C GLU A 46 4.15 -11.01 -2.93
N THR A 47 3.42 -11.55 -1.96
CA THR A 47 1.96 -11.39 -1.87
C THR A 47 1.58 -9.92 -1.68
N VAL A 48 2.23 -9.23 -0.73
CA VAL A 48 1.99 -7.80 -0.48
C VAL A 48 2.27 -6.99 -1.74
N TYR A 49 3.41 -7.21 -2.40
CA TYR A 49 3.79 -6.50 -3.61
C TYR A 49 2.84 -6.78 -4.77
N THR A 50 2.45 -8.04 -4.98
CA THR A 50 1.52 -8.42 -6.05
C THR A 50 0.18 -7.71 -5.93
N VAL A 51 -0.35 -7.57 -4.71
CA VAL A 51 -1.63 -6.90 -4.49
C VAL A 51 -1.51 -5.38 -4.54
N THR A 52 -0.40 -4.82 -4.04
CA THR A 52 -0.22 -3.36 -3.94
C THR A 52 0.40 -2.72 -5.19
N ASP A 53 1.15 -3.45 -6.01
CA ASP A 53 1.83 -2.92 -7.21
C ASP A 53 0.88 -2.45 -8.32
N PRO A 54 -0.20 -3.15 -8.69
CA PRO A 54 -1.12 -2.67 -9.73
C PRO A 54 -1.73 -1.29 -9.42
N PRO A 55 -2.31 -1.03 -8.23
CA PRO A 55 -2.87 0.28 -7.90
C PRO A 55 -1.80 1.36 -7.74
N ILE A 56 -0.63 1.04 -7.19
CA ILE A 56 0.49 2.00 -7.12
C ILE A 56 0.99 2.37 -8.51
N ARG A 57 1.14 1.40 -9.41
CA ARG A 57 1.55 1.66 -10.81
C ARG A 57 0.52 2.49 -11.55
N LEU A 58 -0.77 2.26 -11.31
CA LEU A 58 -1.84 3.09 -11.88
C LEU A 58 -1.69 4.54 -11.41
N LEU A 59 -1.44 4.75 -10.11
CA LEU A 59 -1.27 6.08 -9.55
C LEU A 59 0.01 6.77 -10.02
N ARG A 60 1.11 6.03 -10.16
CA ARG A 60 2.39 6.52 -10.68
C ARG A 60 2.32 7.05 -12.11
N ARG A 61 1.30 6.66 -12.89
CA ARG A 61 1.05 7.24 -14.23
C ARG A 61 0.55 8.68 -14.15
N VAL A 62 -0.13 9.03 -13.06
CA VAL A 62 -0.71 10.37 -12.86
C VAL A 62 0.20 11.23 -11.99
N ILE A 63 0.79 10.64 -10.95
CA ILE A 63 1.63 11.35 -9.98
C ILE A 63 3.04 10.77 -10.03
N PRO A 64 4.01 11.48 -10.62
CA PRO A 64 5.40 11.01 -10.67
C PRO A 64 6.02 11.01 -9.26
N THR A 65 6.97 10.10 -9.04
CA THR A 65 7.73 10.03 -7.79
C THR A 65 8.60 11.27 -7.64
N VAL A 66 8.37 12.07 -6.60
CA VAL A 66 9.16 13.27 -6.32
C VAL A 66 10.42 12.85 -5.56
N ARG A 67 11.59 13.14 -6.13
CA ARG A 67 12.88 13.01 -5.43
C ARG A 67 13.25 14.36 -4.85
N ILE A 68 13.46 14.43 -3.53
CA ILE A 68 13.90 15.66 -2.87
C ILE A 68 15.34 15.43 -2.41
N GLY A 69 16.29 16.00 -3.15
CA GLY A 69 17.72 15.82 -2.90
C GLY A 69 18.15 14.36 -3.02
N ASN A 70 18.73 13.80 -1.95
CA ASN A 70 19.20 12.41 -1.91
C ASN A 70 18.16 11.42 -1.36
N ILE A 71 16.96 11.90 -1.00
CA ILE A 71 15.87 11.08 -0.43
C ILE A 71 14.72 11.01 -1.45
N SER A 72 14.42 9.81 -1.92
CA SER A 72 13.23 9.52 -2.71
C SER A 72 12.07 9.22 -1.76
N LEU A 73 11.11 10.13 -1.66
CA LEU A 73 9.87 9.89 -0.93
C LEU A 73 8.82 9.39 -1.92
N ASP A 74 8.33 8.17 -1.74
CA ASP A 74 7.29 7.64 -2.63
C ASP A 74 5.92 8.26 -2.28
N LEU A 75 5.69 9.44 -2.84
CA LEU A 75 4.43 10.18 -2.69
C LEU A 75 3.22 9.34 -3.15
N SER A 76 3.43 8.42 -4.10
CA SER A 76 2.37 7.55 -4.62
C SER A 76 1.78 6.66 -3.53
N ILE A 77 2.59 6.14 -2.59
CA ILE A 77 2.11 5.31 -1.48
C ILE A 77 1.25 6.15 -0.52
N ILE A 78 1.69 7.36 -0.20
CA ILE A 78 0.98 8.28 0.70
C ILE A 78 -0.37 8.68 0.09
N VAL A 79 -0.38 9.05 -1.19
CA VAL A 79 -1.63 9.40 -1.89
C VAL A 79 -2.55 8.18 -1.97
N LEU A 80 -2.02 6.99 -2.26
CA LEU A 80 -2.84 5.79 -2.32
C LEU A 80 -3.47 5.44 -0.96
N LEU A 81 -2.72 5.58 0.13
CA LEU A 81 -3.23 5.46 1.50
C LEU A 81 -4.40 6.44 1.74
N LEU A 82 -4.24 7.70 1.33
CA LEU A 82 -5.30 8.72 1.45
C LEU A 82 -6.54 8.35 0.64
N VAL A 83 -6.37 7.93 -0.61
CA VAL A 83 -7.48 7.51 -1.49
C VAL A 83 -8.24 6.34 -0.87
N VAL A 84 -7.55 5.33 -0.35
CA VAL A 84 -8.19 4.18 0.30
C VAL A 84 -8.94 4.60 1.56
N ILE A 85 -8.39 5.51 2.37
CA ILE A 85 -9.09 6.06 3.52
C ILE A 85 -10.38 6.77 3.09
N ILE A 86 -10.34 7.60 2.04
CA ILE A 86 -11.52 8.28 1.52
C ILE A 86 -12.56 7.26 1.04
N LEU A 87 -12.13 6.24 0.28
CA LEU A 87 -13.02 5.16 -0.19
C LEU A 87 -13.65 4.40 0.97
N MET A 88 -12.88 4.09 2.02
CA MET A 88 -13.41 3.46 3.24
C MET A 88 -14.46 4.34 3.91
N ARG A 89 -14.27 5.66 3.96
CA ARG A 89 -15.25 6.59 4.54
C ARG A 89 -16.54 6.68 3.73
N VAL A 90 -16.46 6.58 2.41
CA VAL A 90 -17.63 6.56 1.52
C VAL A 90 -18.36 5.22 1.60
N ALA A 91 -17.62 4.13 1.77
CA ALA A 91 -18.17 2.78 1.92
C ALA A 91 -18.64 2.46 3.34
N ASP A 92 -18.32 3.32 4.33
CA ASP A 92 -18.67 3.14 5.74
C ASP A 92 -20.20 3.17 5.90
N PRO A 93 -20.84 2.04 6.23
CA PRO A 93 -22.28 1.97 6.43
C PRO A 93 -22.62 2.55 7.80
N ARG A 94 -22.65 3.88 7.91
CA ARG A 94 -23.14 4.59 9.10
C ARG A 94 -24.61 4.93 8.97
#